data_AF-A0A9F5J2Y9-F1
#
_entry.id   AF-A0A9F5J2Y9-F1
#
_cell.length_a   1.000
_cell.length_b   1.000
_cell.length_c   1.000
_cell.angle_alpha   90.00
_cell.angle_beta   90.00
_cell.angle_gamma   90.00
#
_symmetry.space_group_name_H-M   'P 1'
#
loop_
_entity.id
_entity.type
_entity.pdbx_description
1 polymer ?
#
loop_
_entity_poly.entity_id
_entity_poly.type
_entity_poly.pdbx_seq_one_letter_code
_entity_poly.pdbx_strand_id
1 'polypeptide(L)'
;MDGAAQEQDAVKFAQLAVQKDQEGRYQEAAFYYKEAAQALIYAAMAGSTLENIPGKISEYLERVQALYAAVQSQRVDPLKSKQQLDLERAHFLVTQAFDEDEKGNKEEAIELYTEAVELCLKTVR
;
A
#
# COMPACT_ATOMS: atom_id res chain seq x y z
N MET A 1 28.93 23.65 -5.48
CA MET A 1 27.48 23.41 -5.33
C MET A 1 26.89 24.70 -4.78
N ASP A 2 25.79 25.18 -5.34
CA ASP A 2 25.16 26.44 -4.95
C ASP A 2 23.99 26.16 -3.99
N GLY A 3 24.04 26.73 -2.79
CA GLY A 3 23.00 26.56 -1.76
C GLY A 3 21.63 27.05 -2.24
N ALA A 4 21.59 28.13 -3.03
CA ALA A 4 20.34 28.69 -3.54
C ALA A 4 19.62 27.74 -4.52
N ALA A 5 20.39 26.98 -5.32
CA ALA A 5 19.81 25.97 -6.20
C ALA A 5 19.17 24.82 -5.40
N GLN A 6 19.83 24.38 -4.32
CA GLN A 6 19.31 23.33 -3.44
C GLN A 6 18.05 23.78 -2.69
N GLU A 7 17.98 25.04 -2.26
CA GLU A 7 16.78 25.63 -1.67
C GLU A 7 15.60 25.62 -2.65
N GLN A 8 15.82 26.01 -3.91
CA GLN A 8 14.77 26.00 -4.93
C GLN A 8 14.28 24.57 -5.20
N ASP A 9 15.18 23.60 -5.26
CA ASP A 9 14.81 22.21 -5.47
C ASP A 9 14.03 21.65 -4.27
N ALA A 10 14.44 21.99 -3.04
CA ALA A 10 13.68 21.66 -1.83
C ALA A 10 12.24 22.18 -1.88
N VAL A 11 12.04 23.44 -2.31
CA VAL A 11 10.70 24.03 -2.45
C VAL A 11 9.88 23.31 -3.51
N LYS A 12 10.45 23.02 -4.68
CA LYS A 12 9.75 22.29 -5.76
C LYS A 12 9.32 20.91 -5.30
N PHE A 13 10.21 20.16 -4.66
CA PHE A 13 9.90 18.83 -4.14
C PHE A 13 8.84 18.89 -3.05
N ALA A 14 8.90 19.86 -2.13
CA ALA A 14 7.89 20.02 -1.10
C ALA A 14 6.50 20.34 -1.67
N GLN A 15 6.41 21.22 -2.67
CA GLN A 15 5.16 21.54 -3.35
C GLN A 15 4.56 20.31 -4.03
N LEU A 16 5.39 19.55 -4.75
CA LEU A 16 4.95 18.33 -5.41
C LEU A 16 4.53 17.27 -4.39
N ALA A 17 5.25 17.13 -3.28
CA ALA A 17 4.90 16.22 -2.19
C ALA A 17 3.51 16.54 -1.62
N VAL A 18 3.24 17.81 -1.29
CA VAL A 18 1.93 18.26 -0.79
C VAL A 18 0.82 17.97 -1.80
N GLN A 19 1.06 18.24 -3.09
CA GLN A 19 0.09 17.93 -4.15
C GLN A 19 -0.23 16.42 -4.20
N LYS A 20 0.80 15.56 -4.21
CA LYS A 20 0.62 14.10 -4.23
C LYS A 20 -0.10 13.60 -2.97
N ASP A 21 0.19 14.19 -1.82
CA ASP A 21 -0.42 13.87 -0.54
C ASP A 21 -1.93 14.17 -0.55
N GLN A 22 -2.29 15.37 -0.99
CA GLN A 22 -3.69 15.80 -1.13
C GLN A 22 -4.47 14.95 -2.15
N GLU A 23 -3.79 14.44 -3.18
CA GLU A 23 -4.37 13.52 -4.17
C GLU A 23 -4.45 12.05 -3.68
N GLY A 24 -4.05 11.76 -2.44
CA GLY A 24 -4.07 10.41 -1.87
C GLY A 24 -2.96 9.48 -2.39
N ARG A 25 -2.02 10.00 -3.20
CA ARG A 25 -0.91 9.22 -3.77
C ARG A 25 0.26 9.17 -2.78
N TYR A 26 0.04 8.49 -1.66
CA TYR A 26 0.92 8.53 -0.49
C TYR A 26 2.34 7.99 -0.75
N GLN A 27 2.51 7.01 -1.64
CA GLN A 27 3.85 6.51 -2.01
C GLN A 27 4.66 7.57 -2.78
N GLU A 28 4.04 8.27 -3.73
CA GLU A 28 4.68 9.36 -4.47
C GLU A 28 4.94 10.57 -3.55
N ALA A 29 3.99 10.90 -2.68
CA ALA A 29 4.17 11.97 -1.69
C ALA A 29 5.37 11.72 -0.78
N ALA A 30 5.51 10.49 -0.27
CA ALA A 30 6.64 10.09 0.56
C ALA A 30 7.99 10.18 -0.18
N PHE A 31 8.01 9.88 -1.48
CA PHE A 31 9.22 10.07 -2.30
C PHE A 31 9.60 11.56 -2.36
N TYR A 32 8.68 12.44 -2.73
CA TYR A 32 8.99 13.87 -2.87
C TYR A 32 9.31 14.56 -1.54
N TYR A 33 8.69 14.17 -0.42
CA TYR A 33 9.08 14.68 0.90
C TYR A 33 10.52 14.28 1.27
N LYS A 34 10.98 13.08 0.89
CA LYS A 34 12.38 12.66 1.08
C LYS A 34 13.33 13.48 0.22
N GLU A 35 13.01 13.69 -1.05
CA GLU A 35 13.83 14.53 -1.94
C GLU A 35 13.90 15.99 -1.44
N ALA A 36 12.80 16.52 -0.91
CA ALA A 36 12.77 17.85 -0.31
C ALA A 36 13.68 17.93 0.93
N ALA A 37 13.62 16.94 1.82
CA ALA A 37 14.48 16.86 2.99
C ALA A 37 15.97 16.73 2.60
N GLN A 38 16.28 15.94 1.59
CA GLN A 38 17.65 15.76 1.09
C GLN A 38 18.21 17.04 0.47
N ALA A 39 17.42 17.75 -0.33
CA ALA A 39 17.79 19.05 -0.87
C ALA A 39 18.04 20.09 0.23
N LEU A 40 17.25 20.08 1.31
CA LEU A 40 17.50 20.93 2.49
C LEU A 40 18.81 20.57 3.22
N ILE A 41 19.16 19.29 3.32
CA ILE A 41 20.45 18.85 3.88
C ILE A 41 21.61 19.39 3.03
N TYR A 42 21.51 19.28 1.70
CA TYR A 42 22.53 19.81 0.80
C TYR A 42 22.62 21.33 0.84
N ALA A 43 21.49 22.04 0.95
CA ALA A 43 21.46 23.49 1.15
C ALA A 43 22.19 23.88 2.44
N ALA A 44 21.92 23.20 3.56
CA ALA A 44 22.59 23.44 4.84
C ALA A 44 24.11 23.18 4.74
N MET A 45 24.53 22.08 4.12
CA MET A 45 25.95 21.77 3.91
C MET A 45 26.66 22.79 3.00
N ALA A 46 25.92 23.40 2.06
CA ALA A 46 26.42 24.46 1.19
C ALA A 46 26.43 25.85 1.86
N GLY A 47 26.06 25.96 3.13
CA GLY A 47 26.08 27.23 3.89
C GLY A 47 24.83 28.09 3.71
N SER A 48 23.68 27.48 3.37
CA SER A 48 22.39 28.17 3.32
C SER A 48 22.08 28.93 4.61
N THR A 49 21.50 30.11 4.48
CA THR A 49 21.04 30.96 5.58
C THR A 49 19.56 30.78 5.90
N LEU A 50 18.90 29.81 5.27
CA LEU A 50 17.48 29.56 5.44
C LEU A 50 17.19 29.16 6.89
N GLU A 51 16.24 29.83 7.51
CA GLU A 51 15.94 29.61 8.93
C GLU A 51 15.31 28.23 9.15
N ASN A 52 15.67 27.60 10.28
CA ASN A 52 15.04 26.38 10.75
C ASN A 52 15.04 25.21 9.74
N ILE A 53 16.09 25.09 8.91
CA ILE A 53 16.30 23.92 8.05
C ILE A 53 16.13 22.59 8.81
N PRO A 54 16.72 22.39 10.02
CA PRO A 54 16.56 21.15 10.77
C PRO A 54 15.10 20.84 11.12
N GLY A 55 14.32 21.86 11.49
CA GLY A 55 12.90 21.70 11.79
C GLY A 55 12.09 21.27 10.57
N LYS A 56 12.39 21.85 9.39
CA LYS A 56 11.72 21.46 8.14
C LYS A 56 12.08 20.05 7.68
N ILE A 57 13.32 19.63 7.86
CA ILE A 57 13.73 18.24 7.61
C ILE A 57 12.94 17.29 8.53
N SER A 58 12.82 17.61 9.83
CA SER A 58 12.05 16.79 10.77
C SER A 58 10.59 16.67 10.34
N GLU A 59 9.94 17.79 10.00
CA GLU A 59 8.55 17.83 9.55
C GLU A 59 8.31 16.93 8.32
N TYR A 60 9.20 17.00 7.32
CA TYR A 60 9.08 16.15 6.13
C TYR A 60 9.30 14.68 6.43
N LEU A 61 10.26 14.33 7.27
CA LEU A 61 10.53 12.94 7.64
C LEU A 61 9.42 12.34 8.53
N GLU A 62 8.84 13.12 9.44
CA GLU A 62 7.66 12.72 10.21
C GLU A 62 6.47 12.45 9.28
N ARG A 63 6.24 13.32 8.29
CA ARG A 63 5.17 13.09 7.31
C ARG A 63 5.41 11.83 6.48
N VAL A 64 6.64 11.56 6.06
CA VAL A 64 7.02 10.33 5.36
C VAL A 64 6.68 9.09 6.19
N GLN A 65 6.98 9.10 7.50
CA GLN A 65 6.65 7.98 8.38
C GLN A 65 5.13 7.78 8.47
N ALA A 66 4.36 8.85 8.63
CA ALA A 66 2.91 8.80 8.67
C ALA A 66 2.31 8.25 7.35
N LEU A 67 2.86 8.68 6.21
CA LEU A 67 2.43 8.20 4.89
C LEU A 67 2.73 6.70 4.71
N TYR A 68 3.88 6.20 5.17
CA TYR A 68 4.16 4.77 5.13
C TYR A 68 3.24 3.95 6.03
N ALA A 69 2.90 4.44 7.21
CA ALA A 69 1.90 3.81 8.06
C ALA A 69 0.53 3.73 7.35
N ALA A 70 0.11 4.81 6.69
CA ALA A 70 -1.15 4.86 5.93
C ALA A 70 -1.17 3.91 4.72
N VAL A 71 -0.05 3.80 3.99
CA VAL A 71 0.08 2.85 2.87
C VAL A 71 0.06 1.41 3.38
N GLN A 72 0.68 1.13 4.52
CA GLN A 72 0.64 -0.19 5.13
C GLN A 72 -0.78 -0.54 5.59
N SER A 73 -1.49 0.37 6.26
CA SER A 73 -2.88 0.12 6.65
C SER A 73 -3.79 -0.11 5.43
N GLN A 74 -3.62 0.66 4.35
CA GLN A 74 -4.36 0.46 3.10
C GLN A 74 -4.09 -0.90 2.42
N ARG A 75 -2.88 -1.44 2.58
CA ARG A 75 -2.55 -2.79 2.05
C ARG A 75 -3.11 -3.92 2.90
N VAL A 76 -3.42 -3.66 4.16
CA VAL A 76 -3.88 -4.67 5.11
C VAL A 76 -5.40 -4.84 5.06
N ASP A 77 -6.14 -3.88 4.50
CA ASP A 77 -7.56 -4.09 4.17
C ASP A 77 -7.66 -5.10 3.01
N PRO A 78 -8.19 -6.31 3.24
CA PRO A 78 -8.35 -7.29 2.18
C PRO A 78 -9.29 -6.70 1.12
N LEU A 79 -8.85 -6.67 -0.15
CA LEU A 79 -9.68 -6.29 -1.31
C LEU A 79 -11.02 -7.03 -1.36
N LYS A 80 -11.08 -8.22 -0.76
CA LYS A 80 -12.28 -9.04 -0.60
C LYS A 80 -12.43 -9.44 0.86
N SER A 81 -13.65 -9.37 1.38
CA SER A 81 -13.93 -9.87 2.73
C SER A 81 -13.61 -11.37 2.81
N LYS A 82 -13.32 -11.87 4.01
CA LYS A 82 -13.10 -13.31 4.23
C LYS A 82 -14.27 -14.14 3.69
N GLN A 83 -15.51 -13.66 3.87
CA GLN A 83 -16.71 -14.29 3.33
C GLN A 83 -16.69 -14.38 1.79
N GLN A 84 -16.26 -13.32 1.10
CA GLN A 84 -16.12 -13.35 -0.37
C GLN A 84 -15.06 -14.35 -0.83
N LEU A 85 -13.91 -14.41 -0.13
CA LEU A 85 -12.86 -15.39 -0.45
C LEU A 85 -13.32 -16.83 -0.22
N ASP A 86 -14.02 -17.09 0.89
CA ASP A 86 -14.53 -18.42 1.21
C ASP A 86 -15.62 -18.86 0.20
N LEU A 87 -16.48 -17.94 -0.27
CA LEU A 87 -17.46 -18.22 -1.32
C LEU A 87 -16.79 -18.55 -2.67
N GLU A 88 -15.75 -17.80 -3.05
CA GLU A 88 -14.98 -18.06 -4.28
C GLU A 88 -14.30 -19.44 -4.23
N ARG A 89 -13.75 -19.80 -3.06
CA ARG A 89 -13.17 -21.13 -2.85
C ARG A 89 -14.23 -22.23 -2.92
N ALA A 90 -15.41 -22.03 -2.33
CA ALA A 90 -16.50 -23.01 -2.41
C ALA A 90 -16.95 -23.24 -3.85
N HIS A 91 -17.07 -22.16 -4.65
CA HIS A 91 -17.39 -22.26 -6.07
C HIS A 91 -16.33 -23.05 -6.84
N PHE A 92 -15.05 -22.81 -6.56
CA PHE A 92 -13.96 -23.53 -7.21
C PHE A 92 -13.98 -25.02 -6.88
N LEU A 93 -14.18 -25.38 -5.61
CA LEU A 93 -14.32 -26.78 -5.17
C LEU A 93 -15.47 -27.50 -5.87
N VAL A 94 -16.63 -26.85 -6.01
CA VAL A 94 -17.78 -27.42 -6.75
C VAL A 94 -17.44 -27.62 -8.23
N THR A 95 -16.72 -26.67 -8.84
CA THR A 95 -16.29 -26.80 -10.25
C THR A 95 -15.37 -27.99 -10.44
N GLN A 96 -14.39 -28.18 -9.54
CA GLN A 96 -13.50 -29.34 -9.58
C GLN A 96 -14.26 -30.65 -9.33
N ALA A 97 -15.23 -30.63 -8.41
CA ALA A 97 -16.07 -31.79 -8.14
C ALA A 97 -16.87 -32.22 -9.38
N PHE A 98 -17.36 -31.27 -10.18
CA PHE A 98 -17.99 -31.59 -11.48
C PHE A 98 -17.00 -32.26 -12.43
N ASP A 99 -15.79 -31.73 -12.59
CA ASP A 99 -14.77 -32.31 -13.47
C ASP A 99 -14.41 -33.74 -13.05
N GLU A 100 -14.27 -34.01 -11.76
CA GLU A 100 -13.97 -35.35 -11.24
C GLU A 100 -15.16 -36.31 -11.37
N ASP A 101 -16.38 -35.81 -11.16
CA ASP A 101 -17.60 -36.59 -11.35
C ASP A 101 -17.79 -37.01 -12.81
N GLU A 102 -17.50 -36.11 -13.77
CA GLU A 102 -17.53 -36.38 -15.21
C GLU A 102 -16.46 -37.38 -15.64
N LYS A 103 -15.26 -37.35 -15.03
CA LYS A 103 -14.20 -38.34 -15.24
C LYS A 103 -14.52 -39.71 -14.62
N GLY A 104 -15.54 -39.80 -13.77
CA GLY A 104 -15.93 -41.01 -13.06
C GLY A 104 -15.19 -41.23 -11.74
N ASN A 105 -14.42 -40.24 -11.27
CA ASN A 105 -13.70 -40.27 -10.00
C ASN A 105 -14.65 -39.88 -8.85
N LYS A 106 -15.60 -40.77 -8.55
CA LYS A 106 -16.74 -40.47 -7.68
C LYS A 106 -16.34 -40.18 -6.23
N GLU A 107 -15.33 -40.88 -5.70
CA GLU A 107 -14.83 -40.66 -4.35
C GLU A 107 -14.27 -39.24 -4.18
N GLU A 108 -13.40 -38.81 -5.10
CA GLU A 108 -12.81 -37.46 -5.09
C GLU A 108 -13.88 -36.38 -5.27
N ALA A 109 -14.85 -36.59 -6.16
CA ALA A 109 -15.96 -35.67 -6.34
C ALA A 109 -16.77 -35.48 -5.05
N ILE A 110 -17.07 -36.58 -4.33
CA ILE A 110 -17.80 -36.53 -3.06
C ILE A 110 -17.03 -35.73 -2.01
N GLU A 111 -15.72 -35.92 -1.90
CA GLU A 111 -14.87 -35.17 -0.96
C GLU A 111 -14.90 -33.66 -1.27
N LEU A 112 -14.71 -33.30 -2.54
CA LEU A 112 -14.74 -31.90 -2.99
C LEU A 112 -16.11 -31.23 -2.77
N TYR A 113 -17.22 -31.92 -3.06
CA TYR A 113 -18.56 -31.40 -2.74
C TYR A 113 -18.76 -31.20 -1.24
N THR A 114 -18.27 -32.14 -0.43
CA THR A 114 -18.41 -32.08 1.03
C THR A 114 -17.64 -30.88 1.58
N GLU A 115 -16.39 -30.66 1.13
CA GLU A 115 -15.59 -29.51 1.52
C GLU A 115 -16.26 -28.18 1.13
N ALA A 116 -16.83 -28.11 -0.09
CA ALA A 116 -17.55 -26.92 -0.54
C ALA A 116 -18.78 -26.60 0.32
N VAL A 117 -19.59 -27.62 0.66
CA VAL A 117 -20.76 -27.46 1.52
C VAL A 117 -20.36 -27.02 2.92
N GLU A 118 -19.35 -27.65 3.51
CA GLU A 118 -18.84 -27.24 4.82
C GLU A 118 -18.36 -25.80 4.84
N LEU A 119 -17.66 -25.37 3.79
CA LEU A 119 -17.17 -24.01 3.67
C LEU A 119 -18.34 -23.02 3.59
N CYS A 120 -19.35 -23.30 2.76
CA CYS A 120 -20.59 -22.51 2.70
C CYS A 120 -21.30 -22.42 4.06
N LEU A 121 -21.43 -23.53 4.80
CA LEU A 121 -22.05 -23.53 6.13
C LEU A 121 -21.26 -22.71 7.16
N LYS A 122 -19.92 -22.72 7.07
CA LYS A 122 -19.05 -21.90 7.93
C LYS A 122 -19.15 -20.41 7.60
N THR A 123 -19.44 -20.04 6.35
CA THR A 123 -19.56 -18.62 5.93
C THR A 123 -20.88 -17.94 6.31
N VAL A 124 -21.95 -18.71 6.52
CA VAL A 124 -23.30 -18.20 6.86
C VAL A 124 -23.49 -17.99 8.38
N ARG A 125 -22.55 -18.48 9.20
CA ARG A 125 -22.66 -18.48 10.67
C ARG A 125 -22.02 -17.27 11.33
#